data_AF-A0A9W9DZF7-F1
#
_entry.id   AF-A0A9W9DZF7-F1
#
_cell.length_a   1.000
_cell.length_b   1.000
_cell.length_c   1.000
_cell.angle_alpha   90.00
_cell.angle_beta   90.00
_cell.angle_gamma   90.00
#
_symmetry.space_group_name_H-M   'P 1'
#
loop_
_entity.id
_entity.type
_entity.pdbx_description
1 polymer ?
#
loop_
_entity_poly.entity_id
_entity_poly.type
_entity_poly.pdbx_seq_one_letter_code
_entity_poly.pdbx_strand_id
1 'polypeptide(L)'
;AAVNSSAPLLAPAVIAPSKLVPTHLGPDMTVVDFCQKYELSSTISAHLVEQGYMKTKTFQHITLDDLKEMMFKPGEIASLRVAVTEWASQV
;
A
#
# COMPACT_ATOMS: atom_id res chain seq x y z
N ALA A 1 -0.17 -32.02 45.20
CA ALA A 1 -0.79 -30.78 44.72
C ALA A 1 -0.70 -30.77 43.20
N ALA A 2 -1.85 -30.76 42.51
CA ALA A 2 -1.92 -30.74 41.05
C ALA A 2 -1.90 -29.30 40.55
N VAL A 3 -1.00 -28.97 39.61
CA VAL A 3 -1.03 -27.69 38.89
C VAL A 3 -1.61 -27.92 37.51
N ASN A 4 -2.79 -27.36 37.30
CA ASN A 4 -3.56 -27.37 36.07
C ASN A 4 -3.03 -26.22 35.19
N SER A 5 -2.35 -26.53 34.08
CA SER A 5 -1.86 -25.54 33.13
C SER A 5 -2.80 -25.48 31.93
N SER A 6 -3.78 -24.58 32.01
CA SER A 6 -4.60 -24.19 30.86
C SER A 6 -3.76 -23.34 29.90
N ALA A 7 -3.45 -23.88 28.73
CA ALA A 7 -2.83 -23.12 27.65
C ALA A 7 -3.82 -22.07 27.09
N PRO A 8 -3.41 -20.82 26.84
CA PRO A 8 -4.28 -19.85 26.21
C PRO A 8 -4.43 -20.20 24.72
N LEU A 9 -5.69 -20.38 24.29
CA LEU A 9 -6.07 -20.53 22.89
C LEU A 9 -5.70 -19.25 22.13
N LEU A 10 -4.73 -19.35 21.23
CA LEU A 10 -4.37 -18.31 20.27
C LEU A 10 -5.60 -18.00 19.41
N ALA A 11 -6.16 -16.80 19.57
CA ALA A 11 -7.21 -16.30 18.70
C ALA A 11 -6.71 -16.23 17.25
N PRO A 12 -7.59 -16.42 16.24
CA PRO A 12 -7.22 -16.21 14.85
C PRO A 12 -6.71 -14.78 14.70
N ALA A 13 -5.45 -14.62 14.32
CA ALA A 13 -4.91 -13.32 13.96
C ALA A 13 -5.74 -12.81 12.78
N VAL A 14 -6.65 -11.87 13.03
CA VAL A 14 -7.34 -11.12 11.99
C VAL A 14 -6.23 -10.41 11.22
N ILE A 15 -5.89 -10.94 10.05
CA ILE A 15 -4.87 -10.37 9.17
C ILE A 15 -5.46 -9.05 8.69
N ALA A 16 -5.10 -7.96 9.37
CA ALA A 16 -5.51 -6.64 8.95
C ALA A 16 -4.99 -6.42 7.51
N PRO A 17 -5.82 -5.86 6.60
CA PRO A 17 -5.37 -5.56 5.26
C PRO A 17 -4.16 -4.64 5.35
N SER A 18 -3.03 -5.12 4.85
CA SER A 18 -1.79 -4.35 4.83
C SER A 18 -2.02 -3.14 3.94
N LYS A 19 -2.05 -1.95 4.55
CA LYS A 19 -2.20 -0.70 3.81
C LYS A 19 -0.98 -0.45 2.94
N LEU A 20 -1.22 0.21 1.82
CA LEU A 20 -0.18 0.59 0.87
C LEU A 20 0.69 1.74 1.42
N VAL A 21 0.07 2.69 2.15
CA VAL A 21 0.74 3.88 2.69
C VAL A 21 1.12 3.75 4.18
N PRO A 22 2.18 4.46 4.62
CA PRO A 22 2.42 4.78 6.03
C PRO A 22 1.30 5.67 6.62
N THR A 23 1.27 5.80 7.95
CA THR A 23 0.29 6.62 8.70
C THR A 23 0.29 8.11 8.28
N HIS A 24 1.35 8.57 7.61
CA HIS A 24 1.51 9.95 7.15
C HIS A 24 1.50 10.00 5.63
N LEU A 25 0.83 11.01 5.07
CA LEU A 25 0.78 11.26 3.63
C LEU A 25 1.72 12.40 3.28
N GLY A 26 2.42 12.27 2.15
CA GLY A 26 3.21 13.36 1.58
C GLY A 26 2.34 14.44 0.93
N PRO A 27 2.98 15.41 0.25
CA PRO A 27 2.29 16.47 -0.48
C PRO A 27 1.30 15.94 -1.54
N ASP A 28 0.14 16.60 -1.68
CA ASP A 28 -0.84 16.26 -2.73
C ASP A 28 -0.21 16.52 -4.11
N MET A 29 -0.20 15.49 -4.95
CA MET A 29 0.23 15.60 -6.34
C MET A 29 -0.59 14.65 -7.23
N THR A 30 -0.51 14.84 -8.54
CA THR A 30 -1.16 13.93 -9.48
C THR A 30 -0.45 12.58 -9.47
N VAL A 31 -1.17 11.50 -9.76
CA VAL A 31 -0.55 10.16 -9.91
C VAL A 31 0.51 10.16 -11.02
N VAL A 32 0.31 10.96 -12.06
CA VAL A 32 1.28 11.10 -13.16
C VAL A 32 2.57 11.75 -12.67
N ASP A 33 2.48 12.89 -11.95
CA ASP A 33 3.64 13.54 -11.33
C ASP A 33 4.36 12.61 -10.36
N PHE A 34 3.60 11.90 -9.53
CA PHE A 34 4.15 10.96 -8.58
C PHE A 34 4.94 9.85 -9.30
N CYS A 35 4.35 9.21 -10.30
CA CYS A 35 5.02 8.14 -11.04
C CYS A 35 6.27 8.66 -11.76
N GLN A 36 6.22 9.87 -12.33
CA GLN A 36 7.38 10.49 -12.97
C GLN A 36 8.47 10.83 -11.96
N LYS A 37 8.11 11.33 -10.76
CA LYS A 37 9.05 11.72 -9.71
C LYS A 37 9.81 10.53 -9.11
N TYR A 38 9.17 9.38 -8.97
CA TYR A 38 9.76 8.16 -8.39
C TYR A 38 10.12 7.12 -9.44
N GLU A 39 10.22 7.53 -10.71
CA GLU A 39 10.64 6.66 -11.83
C GLU A 39 9.84 5.35 -11.91
N LEU A 40 8.55 5.42 -11.56
CA LEU A 40 7.64 4.29 -11.69
C LEU A 40 7.31 4.05 -13.15
N SER A 41 7.14 2.78 -13.52
CA SER A 41 6.79 2.39 -14.88
C SER A 41 5.52 3.11 -15.35
N SER A 42 5.48 3.53 -16.61
CA SER A 42 4.28 4.10 -17.24
C SER A 42 3.08 3.14 -17.21
N THR A 43 3.33 1.84 -17.05
CA THR A 43 2.28 0.83 -16.84
C THR A 43 1.58 1.03 -15.49
N ILE A 44 2.30 1.45 -14.45
CA ILE A 44 1.76 1.68 -13.11
C ILE A 44 0.87 2.93 -13.12
N SER A 45 1.36 4.02 -13.73
CA SER A 45 0.58 5.24 -13.85
C SER A 45 -0.68 5.03 -14.68
N ALA A 46 -0.60 4.31 -15.79
CA ALA A 46 -1.75 3.98 -16.62
C ALA A 46 -2.80 3.16 -15.87
N HIS A 47 -2.40 2.10 -15.16
CA HIS A 47 -3.33 1.28 -14.37
C HIS A 47 -4.01 2.09 -13.26
N LEU A 48 -3.25 2.89 -12.52
CA LEU A 48 -3.81 3.71 -11.45
C LEU A 48 -4.83 4.72 -12.01
N VAL A 49 -4.53 5.37 -13.13
CA VAL A 49 -5.43 6.34 -13.77
C VAL A 49 -6.67 5.65 -14.34
N GLU A 50 -6.54 4.47 -14.95
CA GLU A 50 -7.65 3.68 -15.48
C GLU A 50 -8.65 3.29 -14.39
N GLN A 51 -8.14 3.01 -13.17
CA GLN A 51 -8.94 2.71 -11.98
C GLN A 51 -9.47 3.97 -11.27
N GLY A 52 -9.25 5.16 -11.83
CA GLY A 52 -9.74 6.43 -11.30
C GLY A 52 -8.88 7.07 -10.21
N TYR A 53 -7.70 6.50 -9.90
CA TYR A 53 -6.75 7.12 -8.98
C TYR A 53 -6.04 8.30 -9.68
N MET A 54 -6.54 9.51 -9.45
CA MET A 54 -5.99 10.73 -10.05
C MET A 54 -4.98 11.47 -9.16
N LYS A 55 -5.08 11.31 -7.82
CA LYS A 55 -4.28 12.05 -6.84
C LYS A 55 -3.63 11.13 -5.81
N THR A 56 -2.44 11.47 -5.32
CA THR A 56 -1.74 10.68 -4.29
C THR A 56 -2.48 10.59 -2.95
N LYS A 57 -3.39 11.54 -2.65
CA LYS A 57 -4.28 11.44 -1.47
C LYS A 57 -5.17 10.21 -1.45
N THR A 58 -5.47 9.62 -2.60
CA THR A 58 -6.30 8.41 -2.65
C THR A 58 -5.50 7.14 -2.31
N PHE A 59 -4.16 7.19 -2.36
CA PHE A 59 -3.30 6.03 -2.04
C PHE A 59 -3.51 5.51 -0.62
N GLN A 60 -3.99 6.35 0.30
CA GLN A 60 -4.32 5.93 1.66
C GLN A 60 -5.47 4.93 1.76
N HIS A 61 -6.29 4.88 0.73
CA HIS A 61 -7.42 3.97 0.61
C HIS A 61 -7.07 2.70 -0.17
N ILE A 62 -5.90 2.66 -0.82
CA ILE A 62 -5.46 1.49 -1.57
C ILE A 62 -4.84 0.49 -0.59
N THR A 63 -5.32 -0.75 -0.64
CA THR A 63 -4.72 -1.88 0.08
C THR A 63 -3.83 -2.72 -0.83
N LEU A 64 -3.00 -3.58 -0.24
CA LEU A 64 -2.26 -4.57 -1.04
C LEU A 64 -3.17 -5.55 -1.79
N ASP A 65 -4.40 -5.76 -1.31
CA ASP A 65 -5.35 -6.64 -1.99
C ASP A 65 -5.89 -5.95 -3.25
N ASP A 66 -6.26 -4.67 -3.14
CA ASP A 66 -6.67 -3.86 -4.30
C ASP A 66 -5.58 -3.87 -5.38
N LEU A 67 -4.29 -3.76 -5.02
CA LEU A 67 -3.20 -3.84 -6.00
C LEU A 67 -3.13 -5.21 -6.70
N LYS A 68 -3.40 -6.29 -5.99
CA LYS A 68 -3.42 -7.62 -6.59
C LYS A 68 -4.64 -7.80 -7.50
N GLU A 69 -5.80 -7.29 -7.08
CA GLU A 69 -7.02 -7.28 -7.90
C GLU A 69 -6.85 -6.42 -9.16
N MET A 70 -6.10 -5.32 -9.05
CA MET A 70 -5.67 -4.49 -10.17
C MET A 70 -4.56 -5.12 -11.04
N MET A 71 -4.23 -6.39 -10.84
CA MET A 71 -3.27 -7.15 -11.66
C MET A 71 -1.83 -6.58 -11.64
N PHE A 72 -1.46 -5.81 -10.61
CA PHE A 72 -0.08 -5.37 -10.45
C PHE A 72 0.86 -6.55 -10.18
N LYS A 73 2.01 -6.57 -10.85
CA LYS A 73 3.04 -7.58 -10.59
C LYS A 73 3.67 -7.34 -9.22
N PRO A 74 4.15 -8.39 -8.52
CA PRO A 74 4.80 -8.23 -7.22
C PRO A 74 5.95 -7.21 -7.20
N GLY A 75 6.72 -7.11 -8.30
CA GLY A 75 7.77 -6.11 -8.44
C GLY A 75 7.24 -4.68 -8.55
N GLU A 76 6.12 -4.46 -9.25
CA GLU A 76 5.47 -3.15 -9.37
C GLU A 76 4.86 -2.72 -8.03
N ILE A 77 4.23 -3.67 -7.31
CA ILE A 77 3.74 -3.46 -5.95
C ILE A 77 4.90 -3.04 -5.03
N ALA A 78 6.05 -3.72 -5.10
CA ALA A 78 7.21 -3.38 -4.30
C ALA A 78 7.73 -1.97 -4.63
N SER A 79 7.92 -1.63 -5.91
CA SER A 79 8.34 -0.29 -6.33
C SER A 79 7.35 0.79 -5.87
N LEU A 80 6.04 0.54 -5.99
CA LEU A 80 5.01 1.46 -5.54
C LEU A 80 5.06 1.67 -4.02
N ARG A 81 5.28 0.60 -3.23
CA ARG A 81 5.45 0.73 -1.76
C ARG A 81 6.67 1.55 -1.39
N VAL A 82 7.79 1.34 -2.07
CA VAL A 82 9.02 2.12 -1.84
C VAL A 82 8.76 3.59 -2.15
N ALA A 83 8.26 3.89 -3.34
CA ALA A 83 7.95 5.25 -3.77
C ALA A 83 6.98 5.96 -2.81
N VAL A 84 5.94 5.27 -2.36
CA VAL A 84 4.97 5.81 -1.40
C VAL A 84 5.59 6.06 -0.03
N THR A 85 6.50 5.18 0.41
CA THR A 85 7.22 5.35 1.68
C THR A 85 8.17 6.54 1.62
N GLU A 86 8.90 6.70 0.51
CA GLU A 86 9.79 7.85 0.30
C GLU A 86 9.00 9.16 0.20
N TRP A 87 7.88 9.16 -0.52
CA TRP A 87 6.97 10.30 -0.61
C TRP A 87 6.37 10.69 0.74
N ALA A 88 5.93 9.72 1.51
CA ALA A 88 5.40 9.93 2.86
C ALA A 88 6.47 10.37 3.86
N SER A 89 7.76 10.26 3.53
CA SER A 89 8.87 10.72 4.38
C SER A 89 9.33 12.15 4.04
N GLN A 90 8.72 12.80 3.04
CA GLN A 90 9.02 14.20 2.67
C GLN A 90 8.25 15.25 3.50
N VAL A 91 7.61 14.83 4.59
CA VAL A 91 6.85 15.69 5.53
C VAL A 91 7.61 15.93 6.82
#